data_AF-A0A0K3CSA0-F1
#
_entry.id   AF-A0A0K3CSA0-F1
#
_cell.length_a   1.000
_cell.length_b   1.000
_cell.length_c   1.000
_cell.angle_alpha   90.00
_cell.angle_beta   90.00
_cell.angle_gamma   90.00
#
_symmetry.space_group_name_H-M   'P 1'
#
loop_
_entity.id
_entity.type
_entity.pdbx_description
1 polymer ?
#
loop_
_entity_poly.entity_id
_entity_poly.type
_entity_poly.pdbx_seq_one_letter_code
_entity_poly.pdbx_strand_id
1 'polypeptide(L)'
;MPGSKLFADQVFLHPVMGQVSLLARKSKVWLYRLRAPVEVIDRVAPVKLDVPLGGFATAAAVGERWMRFAIEGNPDPSWTPYTRAKPSWLAFDRAGKVSNEDLSWFEKEKFEL
;
A
#
# COMPACT_ATOMS: atom_id res chain seq x y z
N MET A 1 15.67 -7.57 -10.94
CA MET A 1 17.12 -7.28 -10.89
C MET A 1 17.45 -6.80 -9.48
N PRO A 2 18.54 -7.23 -8.84
CA PRO A 2 18.86 -6.82 -7.46
C PRO A 2 18.90 -5.29 -7.27
N GLY A 3 19.42 -4.56 -8.25
CA GLY A 3 19.49 -3.09 -8.20
C GLY A 3 18.12 -2.37 -8.20
N SER A 4 17.11 -2.92 -8.89
CA SER A 4 15.78 -2.30 -8.93
C SER A 4 15.04 -2.44 -7.60
N LYS A 5 15.27 -3.56 -6.88
CA LYS A 5 14.74 -3.74 -5.51
C LYS A 5 15.40 -2.74 -4.56
N LEU A 6 16.73 -2.69 -4.54
CA LEU A 6 17.47 -1.77 -3.66
C LEU A 6 17.05 -0.31 -3.89
N PHE A 7 16.91 0.11 -5.15
CA PHE A 7 16.44 1.45 -5.48
C PHE A 7 15.02 1.71 -4.96
N ALA A 8 14.08 0.78 -5.18
CA ALA A 8 12.72 0.92 -4.69
C ALA A 8 12.66 0.99 -3.16
N ASP A 9 13.46 0.18 -2.47
CA ASP A 9 13.53 0.15 -1.02
C ASP A 9 14.06 1.47 -0.45
N GLN A 10 15.13 2.02 -1.04
CA GLN A 10 15.75 3.28 -0.59
C GLN A 10 14.90 4.52 -0.92
N VAL A 11 14.26 4.55 -2.09
CA VAL A 11 13.51 5.73 -2.55
C VAL A 11 12.10 5.78 -1.96
N PHE A 12 11.43 4.64 -1.81
CA PHE A 12 10.02 4.60 -1.41
C PHE A 12 9.82 3.94 -0.05
N LEU A 13 10.30 2.71 0.14
CA LEU A 13 9.92 1.92 1.31
C LEU A 13 10.52 2.48 2.62
N HIS A 14 11.83 2.69 2.66
CA HIS A 14 12.53 3.15 3.86
C HIS A 14 12.03 4.51 4.36
N PRO A 15 11.86 5.54 3.50
CA PRO A 15 11.30 6.82 3.92
C PRO A 15 9.87 6.69 4.48
N VAL A 16 9.00 5.94 3.81
CA VAL A 16 7.61 5.71 4.26
C VAL A 16 7.58 5.06 5.64
N MET A 17 8.40 4.04 5.85
CA MET A 17 8.45 3.33 7.14
C MET A 17 9.01 4.20 8.27
N GLY A 18 9.98 5.08 7.97
CA GLY A 18 10.47 6.09 8.91
C GLY A 18 9.36 7.08 9.31
N GLN A 19 8.66 7.63 8.33
CA GLN A 19 7.58 8.58 8.54
C GLN A 19 6.43 7.97 9.35
N VAL A 20 5.99 6.77 8.98
CA VAL A 20 4.89 6.08 9.66
C VAL A 20 5.23 5.75 11.10
N SER A 21 6.47 5.35 11.40
CA SER A 21 6.91 5.09 12.78
C SER A 21 6.82 6.31 13.69
N LEU A 22 6.96 7.51 13.12
CA LEU A 22 6.82 8.78 13.86
C LEU A 22 5.34 9.19 13.98
N LEU A 23 4.58 9.11 12.89
CA LEU A 23 3.16 9.48 12.87
C LEU A 23 2.32 8.59 13.79
N ALA A 24 2.60 7.27 13.80
CA ALA A 24 1.88 6.30 14.62
C ALA A 24 1.98 6.55 16.14
N ARG A 25 2.86 7.45 16.60
CA ARG A 25 2.94 7.88 18.00
C ARG A 25 1.81 8.83 18.41
N LYS A 26 1.19 9.50 17.44
CA LYS A 26 0.23 10.59 17.68
C LYS A 26 -1.09 10.40 16.94
N SER A 27 -1.12 9.56 15.91
CA SER A 27 -2.31 9.31 15.09
C SER A 27 -2.41 7.84 14.69
N LYS A 28 -3.62 7.44 14.30
CA LYS A 28 -3.80 6.19 13.56
C LYS A 28 -3.25 6.37 12.15
N VAL A 29 -2.47 5.40 11.69
CA VAL A 29 -1.84 5.42 10.38
C VAL A 29 -2.16 4.12 9.68
N TRP A 30 -2.52 4.20 8.41
CA TRP A 30 -2.83 3.05 7.58
C TRP A 30 -1.87 3.01 6.40
N LEU A 31 -1.21 1.87 6.20
CA LEU A 31 -0.29 1.63 5.09
C LEU A 31 -0.94 0.70 4.08
N TYR A 32 -0.68 0.91 2.79
CA TYR A 32 -1.06 -0.02 1.74
C TYR A 32 0.03 -0.23 0.71
N ARG A 33 -0.09 -1.33 -0.04
CA ARG A 33 0.70 -1.58 -1.25
C ARG A 33 -0.18 -2.06 -2.39
N LEU A 34 0.22 -1.74 -3.61
CA LEU A 34 -0.37 -2.29 -4.82
C LEU A 34 0.51 -3.46 -5.30
N ARG A 35 -0.09 -4.64 -5.51
CA ARG A 35 0.62 -5.81 -6.10
C ARG A 35 0.52 -5.83 -7.63
N ALA A 36 -0.13 -4.84 -8.25
CA ALA A 36 -0.27 -4.75 -9.69
C ALA A 36 1.08 -4.32 -10.35
N PRO A 37 1.48 -4.92 -11.48
CA PRO A 37 2.60 -4.43 -12.27
C PRO A 37 2.29 -3.03 -12.82
N VAL A 38 3.31 -2.16 -12.83
CA VAL A 38 3.22 -0.75 -13.27
C VAL A 38 2.75 -0.62 -14.73
N GLU A 39 2.87 -1.68 -15.55
CA GLU A 39 2.40 -1.71 -16.95
C GLU A 39 0.91 -1.37 -17.14
N VAL A 40 0.09 -1.44 -16.07
CA VAL A 40 -1.34 -1.09 -16.12
C VAL A 40 -1.59 0.41 -15.86
N ILE A 41 -0.62 1.15 -15.31
CA ILE A 41 -0.76 2.58 -14.99
C ILE A 41 -0.36 3.47 -16.18
N ASP A 42 0.45 2.96 -17.11
CA ASP A 42 0.99 3.73 -18.26
C ASP A 42 0.03 3.93 -19.44
N ARG A 43 -1.23 3.49 -19.36
CA ARG A 43 -2.20 3.70 -20.45
C ARG A 43 -3.56 4.14 -19.94
N VAL A 44 -3.63 5.36 -19.43
CA VAL A 44 -4.87 6.15 -19.45
C VAL A 44 -4.83 7.12 -20.64
N ALA A 45 -4.59 6.58 -21.83
CA ALA A 45 -5.08 7.14 -23.09
C ALA A 45 -6.42 6.42 -23.40
N PRO A 46 -7.35 7.03 -24.16
CA PRO A 46 -8.79 6.93 -23.93
C PRO A 46 -9.26 5.48 -23.77
N VAL A 47 -9.94 5.24 -22.64
CA VAL A 47 -10.44 3.95 -22.17
C VAL A 47 -11.10 3.16 -23.31
N LYS A 48 -10.45 2.09 -23.77
CA LYS A 48 -11.13 1.00 -24.46
C LYS A 48 -11.56 -0.01 -23.40
N LEU A 49 -12.86 -0.26 -23.32
CA LEU A 49 -13.56 -1.09 -22.33
C LEU A 49 -13.23 -2.60 -22.39
N ASP A 50 -12.31 -3.03 -23.27
CA ASP A 50 -12.01 -4.45 -23.53
C ASP A 50 -10.67 -4.94 -22.93
N VAL A 51 -9.99 -4.14 -22.11
CA VAL A 51 -8.79 -4.58 -21.35
C VAL A 51 -9.24 -5.32 -20.09
N PRO A 52 -8.60 -6.44 -19.67
CA PRO A 52 -9.00 -7.18 -18.48
C PRO A 52 -9.16 -6.22 -17.28
N LEU A 53 -10.38 -6.14 -16.76
CA LEU A 53 -10.90 -5.10 -15.87
C LEU A 53 -10.20 -4.96 -14.49
N GLY A 54 -9.07 -5.64 -14.26
CA GLY A 54 -8.37 -5.66 -12.97
C GLY A 54 -7.83 -4.29 -12.53
N GLY A 55 -7.46 -3.42 -13.49
CA GLY A 55 -7.06 -2.04 -13.19
C GLY A 55 -8.20 -1.21 -12.56
N PHE A 56 -9.43 -1.38 -13.08
CA PHE A 56 -10.61 -0.68 -12.55
C PHE A 56 -11.02 -1.19 -11.17
N ALA A 57 -10.95 -2.50 -10.94
CA ALA A 57 -11.29 -3.08 -9.64
C ALA A 57 -10.36 -2.60 -8.51
N THR A 58 -9.05 -2.55 -8.80
CA THR A 58 -8.06 -2.03 -7.85
C THR A 58 -8.26 -0.54 -7.57
N ALA A 59 -8.44 0.27 -8.62
CA ALA A 59 -8.66 1.71 -8.48
C ALA A 59 -9.95 2.02 -7.70
N ALA A 60 -11.04 1.29 -7.96
CA ALA A 60 -12.28 1.42 -7.22
C ALA A 60 -12.10 1.05 -5.73
N ALA A 61 -11.45 -0.08 -5.44
CA ALA A 61 -11.22 -0.55 -4.07
C ALA A 61 -10.34 0.42 -3.25
N VAL A 62 -9.36 1.05 -3.91
CA VAL A 62 -8.52 2.10 -3.30
C VAL A 62 -9.33 3.38 -3.11
N GLY A 63 -10.01 3.85 -4.15
CA GLY A 63 -10.81 5.09 -4.14
C GLY A 63 -11.90 5.10 -3.07
N GLU A 64 -12.62 3.98 -2.92
CA GLU A 64 -13.63 3.81 -1.87
C GLU A 64 -13.05 4.04 -0.47
N ARG A 65 -11.87 3.46 -0.18
CA ARG A 65 -11.21 3.58 1.13
C ARG A 65 -10.64 4.97 1.38
N TRP A 66 -10.13 5.63 0.34
CA TRP A 66 -9.71 7.04 0.42
C TRP A 66 -10.89 7.96 0.73
N MET A 67 -12.02 7.74 0.05
CA MET A 67 -13.25 8.50 0.31
C MET A 67 -13.74 8.28 1.74
N ARG A 68 -13.76 7.03 2.22
CA ARG A 68 -14.15 6.72 3.60
C ARG A 68 -13.20 7.36 4.61
N PHE A 69 -11.89 7.30 4.37
CA PHE A 69 -10.93 7.97 5.24
C PHE A 69 -11.16 9.48 5.32
N ALA A 70 -11.45 10.14 4.20
CA ALA A 70 -11.73 11.58 4.18
C ALA A 70 -13.00 11.97 4.94
N ILE A 71 -14.01 11.10 4.96
CA ILE A 71 -15.31 11.35 5.61
C ILE A 71 -15.28 10.94 7.09
N GLU A 72 -14.73 9.76 7.39
CA GLU A 72 -14.85 9.09 8.69
C GLU A 72 -13.55 9.08 9.50
N GLY A 73 -12.41 9.41 8.88
CA GLY A 73 -11.08 9.25 9.50
C GLY A 73 -10.64 7.78 9.66
N ASN A 74 -11.41 6.83 9.13
CA ASN A 74 -11.12 5.40 9.12
C ASN A 74 -11.35 4.84 7.70
N PRO A 75 -10.33 4.31 7.01
CA PRO A 75 -10.49 3.85 5.63
C PRO A 75 -11.33 2.57 5.52
N ASP A 76 -11.25 1.67 6.50
CA ASP A 76 -11.94 0.38 6.52
C ASP A 76 -11.79 -0.25 7.92
N PRO A 77 -12.86 -0.66 8.61
CA PRO A 77 -12.77 -1.34 9.91
C PRO A 77 -11.92 -2.61 9.92
N SER A 78 -11.79 -3.30 8.79
CA SER A 78 -10.96 -4.51 8.62
C SER A 78 -9.50 -4.21 8.26
N TRP A 79 -9.18 -2.96 7.91
CA TRP A 79 -7.81 -2.53 7.66
C TRP A 79 -7.13 -2.22 8.98
N THR A 80 -6.21 -3.11 9.37
CA THR A 80 -5.47 -2.98 10.62
C THR A 80 -4.55 -1.75 10.54
N PRO A 81 -4.70 -0.76 11.44
CA PRO A 81 -3.78 0.38 11.47
C PRO A 81 -2.38 -0.10 11.82
N TYR A 82 -1.38 0.54 11.22
CA TYR A 82 0.02 0.29 11.52
C TYR A 82 0.30 0.59 12.99
N THR A 83 1.04 -0.31 13.64
CA THR A 83 1.69 -0.06 14.92
C THR A 83 3.12 -0.58 14.86
N ARG A 84 4.03 0.02 15.63
CA ARG A 84 5.42 -0.47 15.69
C ARG A 84 5.51 -1.91 16.24
N ALA A 85 4.60 -2.29 17.13
CA ALA A 85 4.58 -3.62 17.76
C ALA A 85 4.03 -4.70 16.82
N LYS A 86 3.09 -4.34 15.94
CA LYS A 86 2.49 -5.22 14.92
C LYS A 86 2.41 -4.43 13.61
N PRO A 87 3.55 -4.28 12.91
CA PRO A 87 3.60 -3.48 11.70
C PRO A 87 2.88 -4.24 10.57
N SER A 88 2.03 -3.55 9.83
CA SER A 88 1.27 -4.14 8.72
C SER A 88 0.93 -3.11 7.65
N TRP A 89 0.58 -3.62 6.47
CA TRP A 89 -0.11 -2.86 5.42
C TRP A 89 -1.28 -3.66 4.84
N LEU A 90 -2.18 -2.98 4.14
CA LEU A 90 -3.20 -3.62 3.32
C LEU A 90 -2.68 -3.76 1.89
N ALA A 91 -2.59 -4.98 1.39
CA ALA A 91 -2.19 -5.21 0.02
C ALA A 91 -3.40 -5.38 -0.87
N PHE A 92 -3.41 -4.68 -1.99
CA PHE A 92 -4.40 -4.83 -3.05
C PHE A 92 -3.85 -5.74 -4.14
N ASP A 93 -4.60 -6.79 -4.47
CA ASP A 93 -4.34 -7.60 -5.66
C ASP A 93 -4.96 -6.98 -6.92
N ARG A 94 -4.77 -7.63 -8.08
CA ARG A 94 -5.28 -7.14 -9.37
C ARG A 94 -6.80 -7.18 -9.49
N ALA A 95 -7.50 -7.87 -8.60
CA ALA A 95 -8.96 -7.94 -8.57
C ALA A 95 -9.56 -6.96 -7.53
N GLY A 96 -8.72 -6.11 -6.92
CA GLY A 96 -9.15 -5.22 -5.83
C GLY A 96 -9.40 -5.95 -4.52
N LYS A 97 -9.06 -7.25 -4.40
CA LYS A 97 -9.14 -7.96 -3.12
C LYS A 97 -7.99 -7.50 -2.23
N VAL A 98 -8.28 -7.52 -0.93
CA VAL A 98 -7.39 -6.98 0.09
C VAL A 98 -6.95 -8.05 1.07
N SER A 99 -5.70 -7.96 1.51
CA SER A 99 -5.19 -8.75 2.64
C SER A 99 -4.28 -7.91 3.51
N ASN A 100 -4.43 -8.00 4.84
CA ASN A 100 -3.45 -7.43 5.77
C ASN A 100 -2.20 -8.32 5.74
N GLU A 101 -1.05 -7.73 5.45
CA GLU A 101 0.24 -8.41 5.45
C GLU A 101 1.10 -7.92 6.61
N ASP A 102 1.84 -8.85 7.21
CA ASP A 102 2.80 -8.56 8.26
C ASP A 102 4.08 -7.92 7.69
N LEU A 103 4.58 -6.92 8.41
CA LEU A 103 5.80 -6.18 8.11
C LEU A 103 6.89 -6.39 9.15
N SER A 104 6.75 -7.37 10.06
CA SER A 104 7.75 -7.62 11.09
C SER A 104 9.13 -7.95 10.53
N TRP A 105 9.20 -8.47 9.30
CA TRP A 105 10.45 -8.71 8.58
C TRP A 105 11.22 -7.42 8.28
N PHE A 106 10.53 -6.31 8.00
CA PHE A 106 11.15 -5.05 7.62
C PHE A 106 11.95 -4.43 8.78
N GLU A 107 11.42 -4.52 10.00
CA GLU A 107 12.13 -4.03 11.18
C GLU A 107 13.34 -4.91 11.54
N LYS A 108 13.35 -6.20 11.14
CA LYS A 108 14.51 -7.08 11.31
C LYS A 108 15.64 -6.73 10.34
N GLU A 109 15.32 -6.47 9.08
CA GLU A 109 16.32 -6.10 8.07
C GLU A 109 17.05 -4.79 8.37
N LYS A 110 16.43 -3.86 9.12
CA LYS A 110 17.11 -2.63 9.60
C LYS A 110 18.28 -2.87 10.55
N PHE A 111 18.34 -4.02 11.22
CA PHE A 111 19.42 -4.34 12.17
C PHE A 111 20.57 -5.14 11.54
N GLU A 112 20.43 -5.54 10.27
CA GLU A 112 21.43 -6.37 9.56
C GLU A 112 22.22 -5.60 8.49
N LEU A 113 22.01 -4.28 8.37
CA LEU A 113 22.75 -3.34 7.52
C LEU A 113 23.51 -2.34 8.38
#